data_AF-A0AAD2FVI8-F1
#
_entry.id   AF-A0AAD2FVI8-F1
#
_cell.length_a   1.000
_cell.length_b   1.000
_cell.length_c   1.000
_cell.angle_alpha   90.00
_cell.angle_beta   90.00
_cell.angle_gamma   90.00
#
_symmetry.space_group_name_H-M   'P 1'
#
loop_
_entity.id
_entity.type
_entity.pdbx_description
1 polymer ?
#
loop_
_entity_poly.entity_id
_entity_poly.type
_entity_poly.pdbx_seq_one_letter_code
_entity_poly.pdbx_strand_id
1 'polypeptide(L)'
;MNKVLSREVSTVRLSFEGGESPSNPVANDNAVERLTQAINSNATAAEALLSKISMMRENAVSQETMEAYLNKLLAAGPDKRLPFWARSKRLARFSRRARMASLRRTLDLTTPAPEAEEETVERKLGRRRRALVALLRSISTEEGLDSKEPVIVTIENRARLASKESNEDMKSRMPEGLETPNYDIVATSKHNGQTIEIRRYKPFSVCAVNMNKPRPDAAKETDNKVRVPEISGASSFGALAGYLFGKNDQSTAMKMTTPVFTSPIEQGDKQMEFVLPSSYWDDDSLGTAPKPLSGSGVSLQQRVSQDRAVLMFGGYASKKEVAKRKRELMAALKKDKQWKAEEDEATTAQYNDPFTVPWRRLNEVSIKVVPK
;
A
#
# COMPACT_ATOMS: atom_id res chain seq x y z
N MET A 1 -56.00 -58.31 16.31
CA MET A 1 -56.61 -59.06 15.18
C MET A 1 -56.37 -58.27 13.90
N ASN A 2 -55.57 -58.85 12.99
CA ASN A 2 -55.47 -58.66 11.52
C ASN A 2 -55.68 -57.25 10.94
N LYS A 3 -54.77 -56.70 10.13
CA LYS A 3 -54.29 -57.34 8.90
C LYS A 3 -53.00 -56.68 8.39
N VAL A 4 -52.04 -57.54 8.08
CA VAL A 4 -50.77 -57.30 7.36
C VAL A 4 -51.07 -56.96 5.90
N LEU A 5 -50.35 -55.99 5.33
CA LEU A 5 -50.14 -55.86 3.88
C LEU A 5 -48.68 -55.48 3.62
N SER A 6 -47.90 -56.51 3.28
CA SER A 6 -46.58 -56.45 2.68
C SER A 6 -46.65 -55.89 1.26
N ARG A 7 -45.73 -55.01 0.91
CA ARG A 7 -45.37 -54.73 -0.49
C ARG A 7 -43.88 -54.92 -0.67
N GLU A 8 -43.55 -55.90 -1.49
CA GLU A 8 -42.24 -56.22 -2.01
C GLU A 8 -41.68 -55.03 -2.80
N VAL A 9 -40.44 -54.66 -2.54
CA VAL A 9 -39.66 -53.80 -3.44
C VAL A 9 -38.71 -54.72 -4.20
N SER A 10 -38.99 -54.86 -5.49
CA SER A 10 -38.20 -55.63 -6.44
C SER A 10 -36.80 -55.05 -6.60
N THR A 11 -35.80 -55.91 -6.44
CA THR A 11 -34.39 -55.66 -6.68
C THR A 11 -34.14 -55.59 -8.19
N VAL A 12 -33.94 -54.38 -8.74
CA VAL A 12 -33.42 -54.20 -10.10
C VAL A 12 -31.91 -54.01 -10.01
N ARG A 13 -31.16 -55.06 -10.39
CA ARG A 13 -29.74 -54.97 -10.73
C ARG A 13 -29.60 -54.21 -12.05
N LEU A 14 -29.04 -53.01 -12.02
CA LEU A 14 -28.50 -52.34 -13.20
C LEU A 14 -26.98 -52.32 -13.09
N SER A 15 -26.35 -53.04 -14.01
CA SER A 15 -24.92 -53.09 -14.25
C SER A 15 -24.40 -51.70 -14.62
N PHE A 16 -23.44 -51.17 -13.84
CA PHE A 16 -22.65 -50.01 -14.21
C PHE A 16 -21.21 -50.46 -14.51
N GLU A 17 -20.93 -50.68 -15.79
CA GLU A 17 -19.59 -50.55 -16.35
C GLU A 17 -19.57 -49.25 -17.17
N GLY A 18 -18.57 -48.41 -16.93
CA GLY A 18 -18.41 -47.13 -17.63
C GLY A 18 -17.79 -46.09 -16.72
N GLY A 19 -16.47 -46.15 -16.58
CA GLY A 19 -15.71 -45.14 -15.86
C GLY A 19 -15.79 -43.79 -16.57
N GLU A 20 -16.43 -42.82 -15.93
CA GLU A 20 -16.07 -41.41 -16.08
C GLU A 20 -15.45 -40.95 -14.77
N SER A 21 -14.15 -40.68 -14.82
CA SER A 21 -13.47 -39.96 -13.75
C SER A 21 -14.18 -38.62 -13.52
N PRO A 22 -14.40 -38.19 -12.27
CA PRO A 22 -15.00 -36.89 -12.00
C PRO A 22 -14.10 -35.82 -12.60
N SER A 23 -14.64 -35.11 -13.59
CA SER A 23 -14.00 -33.98 -14.22
C SER A 23 -13.65 -32.95 -13.14
N ASN A 24 -12.36 -32.77 -12.96
CA ASN A 24 -11.74 -31.82 -12.05
C ASN A 24 -12.29 -30.41 -12.37
N PRO A 25 -12.92 -29.66 -11.45
CA PRO A 25 -13.48 -28.34 -11.72
C PRO A 25 -12.39 -27.25 -11.72
N VAL A 26 -11.24 -27.54 -12.34
CA VAL A 26 -10.28 -26.53 -12.79
C VAL A 26 -10.65 -26.19 -14.23
N ALA A 27 -11.83 -25.59 -14.38
CA ALA A 27 -12.24 -24.98 -15.63
C ALA A 27 -11.15 -23.98 -16.06
N ASN A 28 -10.75 -24.11 -17.32
CA ASN A 28 -9.80 -23.35 -18.12
C ASN A 28 -9.73 -21.83 -17.80
N ASP A 29 -9.17 -21.43 -16.66
CA ASP A 29 -9.08 -20.03 -16.27
C ASP A 29 -7.90 -19.36 -16.99
N ASN A 30 -8.21 -18.72 -18.11
CA ASN A 30 -7.22 -18.00 -18.90
C ASN A 30 -6.89 -16.65 -18.24
N ALA A 31 -6.23 -16.69 -17.09
CA ALA A 31 -5.81 -15.53 -16.32
C ALA A 31 -4.98 -14.52 -17.13
N VAL A 32 -4.23 -15.00 -18.13
CA VAL A 32 -3.45 -14.17 -19.07
C VAL A 32 -4.36 -13.40 -20.04
N GLU A 33 -5.49 -13.99 -20.41
CA GLU A 33 -6.50 -13.31 -21.22
C GLU A 33 -7.24 -12.26 -20.40
N ARG A 34 -7.62 -12.57 -19.16
CA ARG A 34 -8.16 -11.57 -18.22
C ARG A 34 -7.19 -10.40 -18.04
N LEU A 35 -5.89 -10.67 -17.88
CA LEU A 35 -4.87 -9.62 -17.80
C LEU A 35 -4.83 -8.78 -19.09
N THR A 36 -5.01 -9.41 -20.24
CA THR A 36 -5.03 -8.72 -21.55
C THR A 36 -6.25 -7.81 -21.69
N GLN A 37 -7.41 -8.27 -21.24
CA GLN A 37 -8.63 -7.47 -21.19
C GLN A 37 -8.48 -6.30 -20.21
N ALA A 38 -7.95 -6.57 -19.01
CA ALA A 38 -7.70 -5.57 -17.97
C ALA A 38 -6.83 -4.41 -18.47
N ILE A 39 -5.66 -4.70 -19.05
CA ILE A 39 -4.76 -3.65 -19.55
C ILE A 39 -5.29 -2.94 -20.81
N ASN A 40 -6.34 -3.46 -21.45
CA ASN A 40 -6.97 -2.79 -22.56
C ASN A 40 -7.89 -1.68 -22.05
N SER A 41 -9.08 -2.00 -21.57
CA SER A 41 -10.02 -1.07 -20.91
C SER A 41 -11.15 -1.89 -20.29
N ASN A 42 -10.84 -2.92 -19.49
CA ASN A 42 -11.85 -3.74 -18.83
C ASN A 42 -11.56 -3.80 -17.32
N ALA A 43 -12.15 -2.88 -16.55
CA ALA A 43 -11.98 -2.84 -15.10
C ALA A 43 -12.49 -4.12 -14.42
N THR A 44 -13.61 -4.69 -14.89
CA THR A 44 -14.16 -5.95 -14.36
C THR A 44 -13.18 -7.11 -14.51
N ALA A 45 -12.38 -7.14 -15.58
CA ALA A 45 -11.32 -8.15 -15.74
C ALA A 45 -10.18 -7.97 -14.73
N ALA A 46 -9.81 -6.72 -14.41
CA ALA A 46 -8.85 -6.43 -13.35
C ALA A 46 -9.40 -6.79 -11.96
N GLU A 47 -10.65 -6.45 -11.70
CA GLU A 47 -11.35 -6.78 -10.46
C GLU A 47 -11.48 -8.30 -10.28
N ALA A 48 -11.80 -9.05 -11.33
CA ALA A 48 -11.84 -10.51 -11.27
C ALA A 48 -10.47 -11.12 -10.93
N LEU A 49 -9.37 -10.57 -11.45
CA LEU A 49 -8.02 -10.99 -11.08
C LEU A 49 -7.73 -10.69 -9.60
N LEU A 50 -8.10 -9.50 -9.12
CA LEU A 50 -7.92 -9.09 -7.72
C LEU A 50 -8.76 -9.93 -6.76
N SER A 51 -10.02 -10.20 -7.12
CA SER A 51 -10.92 -11.07 -6.36
C SER A 51 -10.34 -12.46 -6.23
N LYS A 52 -9.82 -13.05 -7.33
CA LYS A 52 -9.14 -14.35 -7.27
C LYS A 52 -7.90 -14.33 -6.37
N ILE A 53 -7.10 -13.27 -6.40
CA ILE A 53 -5.95 -13.09 -5.50
C ILE A 53 -6.43 -13.00 -4.05
N SER A 54 -7.52 -12.29 -3.76
CA SER A 54 -8.09 -12.20 -2.41
C SER A 54 -8.63 -13.55 -1.92
N MET A 55 -9.33 -14.29 -2.76
CA MET A 55 -9.83 -15.63 -2.41
C MET A 55 -8.70 -16.60 -2.10
N MET A 56 -7.62 -16.61 -2.88
CA MET A 56 -6.42 -17.42 -2.59
C MET A 56 -5.82 -17.06 -1.23
N ARG A 57 -5.90 -15.79 -0.85
CA ARG A 57 -5.40 -15.29 0.43
C ARG A 57 -6.28 -15.66 1.62
N GLU A 58 -7.60 -15.71 1.41
CA GLU A 58 -8.60 -15.95 2.47
C GLU A 58 -8.82 -17.43 2.77
N ASN A 59 -8.83 -18.28 1.73
CA ASN A 59 -9.15 -19.71 1.85
C ASN A 59 -8.01 -20.58 2.42
N ALA A 60 -7.07 -19.98 3.16
CA ALA A 60 -5.86 -20.64 3.69
C ALA A 60 -5.05 -21.41 2.62
N VAL A 61 -5.21 -21.08 1.33
CA VAL A 61 -4.36 -21.62 0.26
C VAL A 61 -2.94 -21.14 0.53
N SER A 62 -1.93 -22.01 0.31
CA SER A 62 -0.54 -21.67 0.60
C SER A 62 -0.14 -20.37 -0.09
N GLN A 63 0.62 -19.52 0.61
CA GLN A 63 1.24 -18.31 0.04
C GLN A 63 1.95 -18.63 -1.29
N GLU A 64 2.58 -19.80 -1.36
CA GLU A 64 3.21 -20.37 -2.54
C GLU A 64 2.28 -20.48 -3.75
N THR A 65 1.02 -20.88 -3.56
CA THR A 65 0.05 -21.00 -4.67
C THR A 65 -0.31 -19.63 -5.25
N MET A 66 -0.53 -18.64 -4.38
CA MET A 66 -0.77 -17.25 -4.80
C MET A 66 0.45 -16.68 -5.53
N GLU A 67 1.65 -16.93 -5.02
CA GLU A 67 2.90 -16.50 -5.64
C GLU A 67 3.11 -17.17 -7.00
N ALA A 68 2.84 -18.47 -7.13
CA ALA A 68 2.88 -19.20 -8.39
C ALA A 68 1.88 -18.62 -9.41
N TYR A 69 0.67 -18.25 -8.97
CA TYR A 69 -0.31 -17.59 -9.82
C TYR A 69 0.18 -16.24 -10.34
N LEU A 70 0.75 -15.39 -9.49
CA LEU A 70 1.32 -14.10 -9.89
C LEU A 70 2.55 -14.26 -10.79
N ASN A 71 3.42 -15.24 -10.50
CA ASN A 71 4.58 -15.57 -11.33
C ASN A 71 4.14 -16.02 -12.73
N LYS A 72 3.06 -16.81 -12.84
CA LYS A 72 2.46 -17.20 -14.12
C LYS A 72 2.00 -15.97 -14.92
N LEU A 73 1.33 -15.02 -14.28
CA LEU A 73 0.89 -13.77 -14.92
C LEU A 73 2.09 -12.94 -15.42
N LEU A 74 3.13 -12.79 -14.60
CA LEU A 74 4.35 -12.05 -14.95
C LEU A 74 5.07 -12.71 -16.14
N ALA A 75 5.34 -14.01 -16.06
CA ALA A 75 6.11 -14.76 -17.06
C ALA A 75 5.38 -14.87 -18.40
N ALA A 76 4.06 -15.09 -18.38
CA ALA A 76 3.26 -15.23 -19.60
C ALA A 76 2.89 -13.87 -20.23
N GLY A 77 2.91 -12.78 -19.45
CA GLY A 77 2.55 -11.44 -19.88
C GLY A 77 3.76 -10.51 -20.05
N PRO A 78 4.01 -9.59 -19.10
CA PRO A 78 4.99 -8.51 -19.24
C PRO A 78 6.45 -8.97 -19.33
N ASP A 79 6.81 -10.09 -18.71
CA ASP A 79 8.21 -10.56 -18.68
C ASP A 79 8.56 -11.49 -19.84
N LYS A 80 7.57 -11.86 -20.66
CA LYS A 80 7.80 -12.62 -21.89
C LYS A 80 8.72 -11.84 -22.84
N ARG A 81 9.64 -12.53 -23.51
CA ARG A 81 10.50 -11.90 -24.54
C ARG A 81 9.61 -11.41 -25.70
N LEU A 82 9.68 -10.11 -26.00
CA LEU A 82 8.92 -9.46 -27.05
C LEU A 82 9.83 -9.00 -28.20
N PRO A 83 9.35 -8.99 -29.45
CA PRO A 83 10.11 -8.45 -30.59
C PRO A 83 10.31 -6.94 -30.45
N PHE A 84 11.34 -6.39 -31.09
CA PHE A 84 11.73 -4.99 -30.94
C PHE A 84 10.60 -4.00 -31.26
N TRP A 85 9.76 -4.31 -32.25
CA TRP A 85 8.64 -3.45 -32.67
C TRP A 85 7.56 -3.28 -31.60
N ALA A 86 7.41 -4.24 -30.68
CA ALA A 86 6.44 -4.16 -29.59
C ALA A 86 6.78 -3.03 -28.59
N ARG A 87 7.97 -2.46 -28.66
CA ARG A 87 8.37 -1.29 -27.87
C ARG A 87 7.64 -0.03 -28.29
N SER A 88 7.05 0.01 -29.50
CA SER A 88 6.32 1.19 -29.99
C SER A 88 5.02 1.39 -29.23
N LYS A 89 4.89 2.55 -28.56
CA LYS A 89 3.65 2.97 -27.89
C LYS A 89 2.49 3.14 -28.85
N ARG A 90 2.75 3.61 -30.08
CA ARG A 90 1.70 3.81 -31.10
C ARG A 90 0.98 2.51 -31.44
N LEU A 91 1.70 1.39 -31.42
CA LEU A 91 1.13 0.07 -31.71
C LEU A 91 0.34 -0.52 -30.53
N ALA A 92 0.42 0.04 -29.32
CA ALA A 92 -0.29 -0.49 -28.15
C ALA A 92 -1.82 -0.43 -28.32
N ARG A 93 -2.34 0.47 -29.16
CA ARG A 93 -3.77 0.52 -29.48
C ARG A 93 -4.25 -0.76 -30.18
N PHE A 94 -3.44 -1.31 -31.09
CA PHE A 94 -3.85 -2.43 -31.94
C PHE A 94 -3.23 -3.76 -31.51
N SER A 95 -2.04 -3.75 -30.92
CA SER A 95 -1.26 -4.96 -30.64
C SER A 95 -1.26 -5.33 -29.16
N ARG A 96 -1.73 -6.55 -28.87
CA ARG A 96 -1.60 -7.19 -27.54
C ARG A 96 -0.15 -7.15 -27.04
N ARG A 97 0.82 -7.43 -27.91
CA ARG A 97 2.25 -7.43 -27.54
C ARG A 97 2.74 -6.04 -27.15
N ALA A 98 2.31 -5.00 -27.85
CA ALA A 98 2.68 -3.63 -27.50
C ALA A 98 2.02 -3.15 -26.19
N ARG A 99 0.79 -3.59 -25.89
CA ARG A 99 0.19 -3.37 -24.55
C ARG A 99 0.97 -4.09 -23.44
N MET A 100 1.40 -5.33 -23.66
CA MET A 100 2.24 -6.05 -22.69
C MET A 100 3.59 -5.36 -22.48
N ALA A 101 4.18 -4.79 -23.54
CA ALA A 101 5.38 -3.97 -23.39
C ALA A 101 5.12 -2.68 -22.59
N SER A 102 3.93 -2.06 -22.73
CA SER A 102 3.47 -0.94 -21.88
C SER A 102 3.38 -1.38 -20.43
N LEU A 103 2.68 -2.48 -20.15
CA LEU A 103 2.56 -3.05 -18.81
C LEU A 103 3.93 -3.31 -18.18
N ARG A 104 4.87 -3.89 -18.93
CA ARG A 104 6.24 -4.12 -18.45
C ARG A 104 6.93 -2.84 -18.03
N ARG A 105 6.91 -1.79 -18.86
CA ARG A 105 7.55 -0.50 -18.53
C ARG A 105 6.89 0.15 -17.33
N THR A 106 5.57 0.07 -17.23
CA THR A 106 4.82 0.56 -16.07
C THR A 106 5.17 -0.24 -14.81
N LEU A 107 5.29 -1.56 -14.89
CA LEU A 107 5.75 -2.41 -13.78
C LEU A 107 7.15 -2.03 -13.31
N ASP A 108 8.05 -1.74 -14.24
CA ASP A 108 9.41 -1.33 -13.90
C ASP A 108 9.42 0.03 -13.16
N LEU A 109 8.51 0.95 -13.50
CA LEU A 109 8.31 2.22 -12.77
C LEU A 109 7.63 2.02 -11.39
N THR A 110 6.77 1.00 -11.27
CA THR A 110 6.09 0.66 -10.01
C THR A 110 6.94 -0.20 -9.08
N THR A 111 7.99 -0.85 -9.58
CA THR A 111 8.85 -1.68 -8.73
C THR A 111 9.78 -0.75 -7.93
N PRO A 112 9.74 -0.74 -6.58
CA PRO A 112 10.65 0.11 -5.81
C PRO A 112 12.11 -0.22 -6.10
N ALA A 113 13.06 0.63 -5.69
CA ALA A 113 14.49 0.30 -5.73
C ALA A 113 14.84 -0.71 -4.64
N PRO A 114 15.88 -1.57 -4.82
CA PRO A 114 16.28 -2.52 -3.78
C PRO A 114 16.86 -1.75 -2.60
N GLU A 115 16.59 -2.23 -1.38
CA GLU A 115 17.14 -1.62 -0.16
C GLU A 115 18.58 -2.06 0.14
N ALA A 116 18.95 -3.28 -0.29
CA ALA A 116 20.29 -3.84 -0.14
C ALA A 116 21.06 -3.80 -1.48
N GLU A 117 22.38 -3.74 -1.40
CA GLU A 117 23.26 -3.78 -2.59
C GLU A 117 23.15 -5.11 -3.33
N GLU A 118 23.07 -6.22 -2.58
CA GLU A 118 22.82 -7.54 -3.11
C GLU A 118 21.35 -7.95 -2.92
N GLU A 119 20.69 -8.33 -4.03
CA GLU A 119 19.30 -8.73 -4.04
C GLU A 119 19.13 -10.15 -4.57
N THR A 120 18.43 -10.99 -3.80
CA THR A 120 18.07 -12.35 -4.24
C THR A 120 16.98 -12.31 -5.32
N VAL A 121 16.97 -13.33 -6.20
CA VAL A 121 15.95 -13.45 -7.26
C VAL A 121 14.54 -13.44 -6.68
N GLU A 122 14.32 -14.11 -5.54
CA GLU A 122 13.00 -14.17 -4.91
C GLU A 122 12.54 -12.82 -4.36
N ARG A 123 13.42 -12.04 -3.73
CA ARG A 123 13.07 -10.67 -3.29
C ARG A 123 12.69 -9.78 -4.46
N LYS A 124 13.42 -9.90 -5.57
CA LYS A 124 13.11 -9.18 -6.81
C LYS A 124 11.73 -9.58 -7.36
N LEU A 125 11.44 -10.88 -7.42
CA LEU A 125 10.13 -11.39 -7.84
C LEU A 125 9.03 -10.90 -6.89
N GLY A 126 9.23 -10.95 -5.58
CA GLY A 126 8.30 -10.44 -4.58
C GLY A 126 7.93 -8.97 -4.82
N ARG A 127 8.91 -8.11 -5.11
CA ARG A 127 8.66 -6.70 -5.47
C ARG A 127 7.86 -6.56 -6.76
N ARG A 128 8.16 -7.37 -7.78
CA ARG A 128 7.39 -7.37 -9.04
C ARG A 128 5.95 -7.86 -8.85
N ARG A 129 5.72 -8.89 -8.04
CA ARG A 129 4.37 -9.39 -7.68
C ARG A 129 3.55 -8.29 -7.02
N ARG A 130 4.14 -7.56 -6.06
CA ARG A 130 3.50 -6.41 -5.41
C ARG A 130 3.17 -5.28 -6.40
N ALA A 131 4.11 -4.96 -7.27
CA ALA A 131 3.91 -3.95 -8.32
C ALA A 131 2.75 -4.34 -9.26
N LEU A 132 2.61 -5.63 -9.61
CA LEU A 132 1.50 -6.12 -10.42
C LEU A 132 0.16 -5.96 -9.71
N VAL A 133 0.07 -6.32 -8.43
CA VAL A 133 -1.17 -6.15 -7.65
C VAL A 133 -1.55 -4.67 -7.54
N ALA A 134 -0.58 -3.79 -7.25
CA ALA A 134 -0.81 -2.35 -7.20
C ALA A 134 -1.33 -1.79 -8.54
N LEU A 135 -0.78 -2.27 -9.66
CA LEU A 135 -1.25 -1.88 -11.00
C LEU A 135 -2.63 -2.42 -11.33
N LEU A 136 -2.93 -3.67 -10.99
CA LEU A 136 -4.26 -4.23 -11.20
C LEU A 136 -5.31 -3.43 -10.43
N ARG A 137 -5.01 -3.03 -9.18
CA ARG A 137 -5.87 -2.14 -8.40
C ARG A 137 -6.00 -0.76 -9.03
N SER A 138 -4.90 -0.18 -9.50
CA SER A 138 -4.95 1.10 -10.22
C SER A 138 -5.79 1.01 -11.50
N ILE A 139 -5.75 -0.11 -12.21
CA ILE A 139 -6.55 -0.35 -13.42
C ILE A 139 -8.03 -0.50 -13.07
N SER A 140 -8.36 -1.21 -11.99
CA SER A 140 -9.76 -1.45 -11.59
C SER A 140 -10.47 -0.18 -11.12
N THR A 141 -9.73 0.81 -10.61
CA THR A 141 -10.30 2.08 -10.12
C THR A 141 -10.08 3.25 -11.08
N GLU A 142 -9.55 3.01 -12.29
CA GLU A 142 -9.27 4.10 -13.22
C GLU A 142 -10.57 4.55 -13.92
N GLU A 143 -11.01 5.77 -13.61
CA GLU A 143 -12.12 6.40 -14.35
C GLU A 143 -11.67 6.78 -15.77
N GLY A 144 -12.57 6.58 -16.75
CA GLY A 144 -12.30 6.89 -18.17
C GLY A 144 -11.95 5.68 -19.05
N LEU A 145 -12.58 4.52 -18.80
CA LEU A 145 -12.55 3.35 -19.71
C LEU A 145 -13.09 3.67 -21.12
N ASP A 146 -13.77 4.81 -21.30
CA ASP A 146 -14.28 5.33 -22.57
C ASP A 146 -13.23 6.02 -23.46
N SER A 147 -11.97 6.07 -23.01
CA SER A 147 -10.86 6.54 -23.82
C SER A 147 -10.60 5.60 -24.99
N LYS A 148 -10.36 6.16 -26.20
CA LYS A 148 -9.90 5.40 -27.38
C LYS A 148 -8.51 4.75 -27.18
N GLU A 149 -7.78 5.15 -26.14
CA GLU A 149 -6.47 4.64 -25.80
C GLU A 149 -6.56 3.56 -24.70
N PRO A 150 -5.80 2.45 -24.81
CA PRO A 150 -5.77 1.46 -23.76
C PRO A 150 -5.34 2.04 -22.41
N VAL A 151 -6.04 1.66 -21.34
CA VAL A 151 -5.83 2.13 -19.96
C VAL A 151 -4.36 2.03 -19.54
N ILE A 152 -3.64 0.96 -19.90
CA ILE A 152 -2.24 0.80 -19.52
C ILE A 152 -1.30 1.83 -20.15
N VAL A 153 -1.65 2.38 -21.31
CA VAL A 153 -0.86 3.43 -21.97
C VAL A 153 -1.09 4.76 -21.26
N THR A 154 -2.33 5.05 -20.88
CA THR A 154 -2.69 6.21 -20.06
C THR A 154 -1.96 6.19 -18.72
N ILE A 155 -1.98 5.05 -18.03
CA ILE A 155 -1.26 4.84 -16.77
C ILE A 155 0.25 5.01 -16.98
N GLU A 156 0.83 4.42 -18.04
CA GLU A 156 2.26 4.57 -18.34
C GLU A 156 2.65 6.04 -18.54
N ASN A 157 1.83 6.81 -19.26
CA ASN A 157 2.10 8.23 -19.51
C ASN A 157 2.02 9.04 -18.21
N ARG A 158 1.02 8.79 -17.36
CA ARG A 158 0.92 9.45 -16.04
C ARG A 158 2.12 9.11 -15.15
N ALA A 159 2.50 7.83 -15.10
CA ALA A 159 3.67 7.36 -14.35
C ALA A 159 4.96 8.11 -14.72
N ARG A 160 5.15 8.42 -16.00
CA ARG A 160 6.32 9.17 -16.49
C ARG A 160 6.25 10.66 -16.17
N LEU A 161 5.06 11.26 -16.28
CA LEU A 161 4.86 12.70 -16.05
C LEU A 161 4.92 13.08 -14.57
N ALA A 162 4.64 12.15 -13.67
CA ALA A 162 4.66 12.35 -12.22
C ALA A 162 6.02 12.76 -11.62
N SER A 163 7.08 12.81 -12.44
CA SER A 163 8.37 13.44 -12.09
C SER A 163 8.29 14.95 -11.90
N LYS A 164 7.23 15.61 -12.38
CA LYS A 164 6.96 17.03 -12.19
C LYS A 164 6.10 17.24 -10.93
N GLU A 165 6.73 17.08 -9.77
CA GLU A 165 6.12 17.15 -8.44
C GLU A 165 5.70 18.59 -8.08
N SER A 166 4.46 19.01 -8.36
CA SER A 166 3.90 20.27 -7.83
C SER A 166 3.11 20.04 -6.54
N ASN A 167 2.98 21.05 -5.67
CA ASN A 167 2.21 20.89 -4.42
C ASN A 167 0.73 20.62 -4.69
N GLU A 168 0.17 21.20 -5.75
CA GLU A 168 -1.22 20.98 -6.16
C GLU A 168 -1.44 19.52 -6.57
N ASP A 169 -0.51 18.96 -7.37
CA ASP A 169 -0.51 17.54 -7.71
C ASP A 169 -0.33 16.67 -6.45
N MET A 170 0.60 17.01 -5.55
CA MET A 170 0.79 16.29 -4.28
C MET A 170 -0.48 16.28 -3.42
N LYS A 171 -1.13 17.43 -3.24
CA LYS A 171 -2.38 17.54 -2.47
C LYS A 171 -3.52 16.74 -3.10
N SER A 172 -3.58 16.66 -4.43
CA SER A 172 -4.58 15.83 -5.14
C SER A 172 -4.41 14.32 -4.92
N ARG A 173 -3.25 13.87 -4.42
CA ARG A 173 -2.95 12.46 -4.14
C ARG A 173 -3.31 12.04 -2.71
N MET A 174 -3.80 12.97 -1.88
CA MET A 174 -4.27 12.67 -0.55
C MET A 174 -5.45 11.68 -0.62
N PRO A 175 -5.45 10.61 0.19
CA PRO A 175 -6.56 9.66 0.19
C PRO A 175 -7.84 10.31 0.72
N GLU A 176 -8.95 10.04 0.06
CA GLU A 176 -10.26 10.55 0.44
C GLU A 176 -10.83 9.82 1.66
N GLY A 177 -11.64 10.52 2.47
CA GLY A 177 -12.39 9.94 3.58
C GLY A 177 -11.59 9.58 4.84
N LEU A 178 -10.29 9.92 4.89
CA LEU A 178 -9.45 9.72 6.08
C LEU A 178 -9.14 11.06 6.77
N GLU A 179 -9.30 11.09 8.09
CA GLU A 179 -8.94 12.25 8.91
C GLU A 179 -7.42 12.47 8.91
N THR A 180 -6.99 13.74 8.97
CA THR A 180 -5.59 14.14 9.07
C THR A 180 -5.38 15.13 10.22
N PRO A 181 -4.21 15.14 10.89
CA PRO A 181 -3.93 16.13 11.92
C PRO A 181 -4.11 17.55 11.40
N ASN A 182 -4.82 18.37 12.17
CA ASN A 182 -5.07 19.76 11.83
C ASN A 182 -3.79 20.60 11.92
N TYR A 183 -3.59 21.49 10.95
CA TYR A 183 -2.51 22.47 10.97
C TYR A 183 -2.90 23.75 10.24
N ASP A 184 -2.23 24.84 10.59
CA ASP A 184 -2.30 26.11 9.88
C ASP A 184 -0.99 26.33 9.10
N ILE A 185 -1.07 26.76 7.84
CA ILE A 185 0.13 27.12 7.06
C ILE A 185 0.53 28.54 7.46
N VAL A 186 1.64 28.69 8.18
CA VAL A 186 2.11 29.99 8.69
C VAL A 186 3.10 30.68 7.74
N ALA A 187 3.79 29.92 6.88
CA ALA A 187 4.63 30.46 5.83
C ALA A 187 4.75 29.48 4.66
N THR A 188 5.10 30.00 3.48
CA THR A 188 5.40 29.19 2.29
C THR A 188 6.59 29.80 1.57
N SER A 189 7.54 28.96 1.17
CA SER A 189 8.71 29.37 0.40
C SER A 189 8.97 28.41 -0.75
N LYS A 190 9.76 28.85 -1.74
CA LYS A 190 10.22 28.00 -2.85
C LYS A 190 11.73 27.88 -2.82
N HIS A 191 12.23 26.65 -2.95
CA HIS A 191 13.65 26.36 -3.06
C HIS A 191 13.89 25.32 -4.16
N ASN A 192 14.70 25.66 -5.17
CA ASN A 192 14.99 24.80 -6.32
C ASN A 192 13.75 24.23 -7.03
N GLY A 193 12.69 25.03 -7.14
CA GLY A 193 11.43 24.61 -7.77
C GLY A 193 10.50 23.78 -6.88
N GLN A 194 10.94 23.39 -5.68
CA GLN A 194 10.12 22.73 -4.67
C GLN A 194 9.50 23.76 -3.73
N THR A 195 8.25 23.56 -3.36
CA THR A 195 7.56 24.40 -2.38
C THR A 195 7.70 23.79 -0.99
N ILE A 196 8.05 24.60 -0.01
CA ILE A 196 8.17 24.24 1.40
C ILE A 196 7.10 25.01 2.16
N GLU A 197 6.35 24.29 2.98
CA GLU A 197 5.33 24.85 3.85
C GLU A 197 5.84 24.83 5.29
N ILE A 198 5.73 25.95 6.00
CA ILE A 198 5.84 25.95 7.46
C ILE A 198 4.43 25.78 7.99
N ARG A 199 4.20 24.69 8.72
CA ARG A 199 2.90 24.29 9.26
C ARG A 199 2.93 24.30 10.78
N ARG A 200 1.98 24.98 11.38
CA ARG A 200 1.70 24.91 12.82
C ARG A 200 0.70 23.80 13.07
N TYR A 201 1.18 22.66 13.57
CA TYR A 201 0.29 21.57 13.94
C TYR A 201 -0.45 21.90 15.23
N LYS A 202 -1.77 21.66 15.25
CA LYS A 202 -2.56 21.62 16.49
C LYS A 202 -2.21 20.33 17.25
N PRO A 203 -2.48 20.25 18.56
CA PRO A 203 -2.30 18.99 19.29
C PRO A 203 -3.12 17.86 18.66
N PHE A 204 -2.56 16.65 18.67
CA PHE A 204 -3.24 15.43 18.25
C PHE A 204 -2.64 14.23 18.96
N SER A 205 -3.38 13.12 18.96
CA SER A 205 -2.94 11.89 19.64
C SER A 205 -2.56 10.81 18.64
N VAL A 206 -1.61 9.98 19.03
CA VAL A 206 -1.11 8.85 18.25
C VAL A 206 -1.03 7.59 19.09
N CYS A 207 -1.12 6.44 18.42
CA CYS A 207 -0.57 5.18 18.95
C CYS A 207 0.76 4.87 18.25
N ALA A 208 1.77 4.48 19.02
CA ALA A 208 3.16 4.39 18.57
C ALA A 208 3.84 3.09 19.00
N VAL A 209 4.73 2.58 18.14
CA VAL A 209 5.53 1.37 18.35
C VAL A 209 6.97 1.62 17.89
N ASN A 210 7.95 1.23 18.72
CA ASN A 210 9.36 1.26 18.33
C ASN A 210 9.63 0.22 17.22
N MET A 211 10.37 0.63 16.18
CA MET A 211 10.64 -0.18 14.98
C MET A 211 11.90 -1.04 15.07
N ASN A 212 12.87 -0.64 15.89
CA ASN A 212 14.20 -1.25 15.94
C ASN A 212 14.36 -2.24 17.11
N LYS A 213 13.44 -2.23 18.07
CA LYS A 213 13.42 -3.22 19.16
C LYS A 213 12.73 -4.52 18.70
N PRO A 214 13.24 -5.70 19.08
CA PRO A 214 12.51 -6.95 18.87
C PRO A 214 11.08 -6.84 19.41
N ARG A 215 10.12 -7.41 18.67
CA ARG A 215 8.72 -7.46 19.14
C ARG A 215 8.65 -8.35 20.39
N PRO A 216 7.83 -8.00 21.39
CA PRO A 216 7.60 -8.86 22.55
C PRO A 216 7.05 -10.23 22.16
N ASP A 217 7.28 -11.28 22.95
CA ASP A 217 6.79 -12.63 22.64
C ASP A 217 5.25 -12.69 22.53
N ALA A 218 4.55 -11.91 23.35
CA ALA A 218 3.09 -11.74 23.33
C ALA A 218 2.56 -11.03 22.06
N ALA A 219 3.44 -10.51 21.20
CA ALA A 219 3.05 -9.85 19.94
C ALA A 219 2.30 -10.78 18.99
N LYS A 220 2.49 -12.11 19.09
CA LYS A 220 1.77 -13.08 18.23
C LYS A 220 0.25 -13.02 18.39
N GLU A 221 -0.21 -12.69 19.60
CA GLU A 221 -1.64 -12.63 19.94
C GLU A 221 -2.21 -11.24 19.67
N THR A 222 -1.39 -10.20 19.84
CA THR A 222 -1.80 -8.79 19.78
C THR A 222 -1.59 -8.13 18.41
N ASP A 223 -0.66 -8.61 17.58
CA ASP A 223 -0.43 -8.05 16.25
C ASP A 223 -1.49 -8.57 15.27
N ASN A 224 -1.98 -7.68 14.40
CA ASN A 224 -2.67 -8.14 13.20
C ASN A 224 -1.63 -8.68 12.21
N LYS A 225 -1.88 -9.87 11.66
CA LYS A 225 -1.00 -10.47 10.66
C LYS A 225 -0.90 -9.53 9.47
N VAL A 226 0.24 -8.87 9.31
CA VAL A 226 0.48 -8.04 8.12
C VAL A 226 0.65 -8.97 6.96
N ARG A 227 -0.30 -8.85 6.05
CA ARG A 227 -0.46 -9.73 4.91
C ARG A 227 0.63 -9.53 3.83
N VAL A 228 1.68 -8.76 4.14
CA VAL A 228 2.92 -8.52 3.37
C VAL A 228 4.09 -8.33 4.37
N PRO A 229 4.62 -9.41 4.96
CA PRO A 229 5.58 -9.33 6.08
C PRO A 229 6.97 -8.79 5.67
N GLU A 230 7.27 -8.74 4.36
CA GLU A 230 8.57 -8.30 3.83
C GLU A 230 8.77 -6.78 3.79
N ILE A 231 7.75 -5.98 4.14
CA ILE A 231 7.89 -4.52 4.21
C ILE A 231 8.65 -4.16 5.48
N SER A 232 9.63 -3.25 5.38
CA SER A 232 10.30 -2.69 6.55
C SER A 232 9.26 -2.06 7.49
N GLY A 233 9.22 -2.51 8.74
CA GLY A 233 8.21 -2.08 9.70
C GLY A 233 6.86 -2.80 9.61
N ALA A 234 6.74 -3.89 8.85
CA ALA A 234 5.50 -4.68 8.78
C ALA A 234 5.03 -5.17 10.15
N SER A 235 5.93 -5.59 11.03
CA SER A 235 5.58 -5.98 12.41
C SER A 235 5.01 -4.79 13.20
N SER A 236 5.67 -3.64 13.17
CA SER A 236 5.19 -2.41 13.83
C SER A 236 3.85 -1.95 13.28
N PHE A 237 3.65 -2.00 11.96
CA PHE A 237 2.37 -1.72 11.32
C PHE A 237 1.29 -2.70 11.80
N GLY A 238 1.62 -3.99 11.90
CA GLY A 238 0.71 -5.03 12.39
C GLY A 238 0.25 -4.82 13.82
N ALA A 239 1.16 -4.37 14.69
CA ALA A 239 0.85 -4.02 16.07
C ALA A 239 -0.14 -2.86 16.16
N LEU A 240 0.14 -1.76 15.45
CA LEU A 240 -0.73 -0.57 15.42
C LEU A 240 -2.09 -0.87 14.77
N ALA A 241 -2.10 -1.63 13.67
CA ALA A 241 -3.33 -2.09 13.03
C ALA A 241 -4.10 -3.07 13.92
N GLY A 242 -3.41 -3.91 14.70
CA GLY A 242 -4.01 -4.76 15.74
C GLY A 242 -4.82 -3.93 16.71
N TYR A 243 -4.15 -2.97 17.35
CA TYR A 243 -4.75 -2.06 18.30
C TYR A 243 -5.96 -1.31 17.72
N LEU A 244 -5.82 -0.73 16.53
CA LEU A 244 -6.87 0.07 15.90
C LEU A 244 -8.09 -0.76 15.48
N PHE A 245 -7.90 -2.03 15.09
CA PHE A 245 -9.00 -2.92 14.67
C PHE A 245 -9.52 -3.83 15.79
N GLY A 246 -9.44 -3.38 17.04
CA GLY A 246 -10.10 -4.05 18.17
C GLY A 246 -9.23 -5.01 18.98
N LYS A 247 -7.91 -5.09 18.75
CA LYS A 247 -7.00 -5.76 19.70
C LYS A 247 -6.57 -4.78 20.80
N ASN A 248 -7.57 -4.23 21.49
CA ASN A 248 -7.45 -3.35 22.65
C ASN A 248 -8.36 -3.87 23.78
N ASP A 249 -8.21 -3.32 24.98
CA ASP A 249 -8.93 -3.76 26.19
C ASP A 249 -10.47 -3.72 26.06
N GLN A 250 -11.01 -2.89 25.17
CA GLN A 250 -12.45 -2.73 24.93
C GLN A 250 -12.94 -3.46 23.67
N SER A 251 -12.08 -4.21 22.98
CA SER A 251 -12.41 -4.88 21.70
C SER A 251 -13.02 -3.95 20.65
N THR A 252 -12.69 -2.65 20.70
CA THR A 252 -13.36 -1.61 19.91
C THR A 252 -12.55 -1.27 18.67
N ALA A 253 -13.18 -1.36 17.50
CA ALA A 253 -12.57 -0.91 16.25
C ALA A 253 -12.69 0.63 16.13
N MET A 254 -11.57 1.29 15.88
CA MET A 254 -11.48 2.72 15.67
C MET A 254 -11.35 3.05 14.16
N LYS A 255 -11.77 4.26 13.77
CA LYS A 255 -11.64 4.72 12.39
C LYS A 255 -10.16 4.86 12.00
N MET A 256 -9.86 4.55 10.73
CA MET A 256 -8.56 4.81 10.13
C MET A 256 -8.36 6.31 9.92
N THR A 257 -7.11 6.75 10.04
CA THR A 257 -6.65 8.11 9.77
C THR A 257 -5.41 8.06 8.89
N THR A 258 -4.91 9.22 8.49
CA THR A 258 -3.69 9.38 7.72
C THR A 258 -2.99 10.68 8.16
N PRO A 259 -1.66 10.83 8.07
CA PRO A 259 -0.66 9.86 7.60
C PRO A 259 -0.21 8.87 8.68
N VAL A 260 0.53 7.86 8.25
CA VAL A 260 1.40 7.06 9.13
C VAL A 260 2.74 7.80 9.26
N PHE A 261 3.12 8.14 10.48
CA PHE A 261 4.40 8.78 10.75
C PHE A 261 5.50 7.76 11.03
N THR A 262 6.72 8.11 10.65
CA THR A 262 7.95 7.47 11.12
C THR A 262 8.85 8.56 11.66
N SER A 263 9.01 8.58 12.98
CA SER A 263 9.74 9.61 13.70
C SER A 263 11.06 9.06 14.25
N PRO A 264 12.12 9.87 14.30
CA PRO A 264 13.30 9.58 15.11
C PRO A 264 12.89 9.49 16.60
N ILE A 265 13.58 8.65 17.36
CA ILE A 265 13.60 8.70 18.82
C ILE A 265 15.05 8.64 19.30
N GLU A 266 15.28 8.65 20.62
CA GLU A 266 16.62 8.64 21.21
C GLU A 266 17.51 7.50 20.68
N GLN A 267 18.83 7.71 20.72
CA GLN A 267 19.85 6.69 20.38
C GLN A 267 19.80 6.20 18.91
N GLY A 268 19.23 6.99 18.00
CA GLY A 268 19.14 6.63 16.57
C GLY A 268 18.03 5.64 16.25
N ASP A 269 17.16 5.34 17.22
CA ASP A 269 15.99 4.52 17.02
C ASP A 269 14.88 5.25 16.26
N LYS A 270 13.89 4.49 15.78
CA LYS A 270 12.68 5.04 15.14
C LYS A 270 11.42 4.45 15.74
N GLN A 271 10.36 5.23 15.70
CA GLN A 271 9.02 4.75 16.00
C GLN A 271 8.07 4.97 14.82
N MET A 272 7.15 4.04 14.65
CA MET A 272 6.01 4.17 13.75
C MET A 272 4.82 4.67 14.55
N GLU A 273 4.03 5.59 13.99
CA GLU A 273 2.90 6.22 14.66
C GLU A 273 1.68 6.24 13.75
N PHE A 274 0.53 5.83 14.26
CA PHE A 274 -0.78 6.05 13.63
C PHE A 274 -1.49 7.17 14.39
N VAL A 275 -2.09 8.09 13.63
CA VAL A 275 -2.93 9.15 14.20
C VAL A 275 -4.22 8.52 14.74
N LEU A 276 -4.64 8.86 15.96
CA LEU A 276 -5.95 8.44 16.46
C LEU A 276 -7.05 9.29 15.81
N PRO A 277 -8.32 8.83 15.75
CA PRO A 277 -9.44 9.67 15.32
C PRO A 277 -9.52 10.99 16.09
N SER A 278 -10.09 12.02 15.47
CA SER A 278 -10.13 13.38 16.03
C SER A 278 -10.86 13.50 17.36
N SER A 279 -11.71 12.53 17.70
CA SER A 279 -12.35 12.40 19.02
C SER A 279 -11.36 12.21 20.18
N TYR A 280 -10.09 11.94 19.89
CA TYR A 280 -9.03 11.70 20.88
C TYR A 280 -7.90 12.75 20.84
N TRP A 281 -8.08 13.90 20.16
CA TRP A 281 -7.00 14.89 19.99
C TRP A 281 -6.88 15.92 21.11
N ASP A 282 -7.96 16.18 21.84
CA ASP A 282 -7.96 17.13 22.96
C ASP A 282 -7.20 16.56 24.16
N ASP A 283 -6.56 17.43 24.96
CA ASP A 283 -5.69 17.06 26.09
C ASP A 283 -6.36 16.07 27.06
N ASP A 284 -7.65 16.23 27.33
CA ASP A 284 -8.41 15.39 28.26
C ASP A 284 -8.94 14.09 27.60
N SER A 285 -8.92 13.99 26.28
CA SER A 285 -9.59 12.94 25.52
C SER A 285 -8.75 11.68 25.32
N LEU A 286 -7.42 11.78 25.35
CA LEU A 286 -6.53 10.61 25.15
C LEU A 286 -6.77 9.52 26.22
N GLY A 287 -7.11 9.91 27.45
CA GLY A 287 -7.43 8.99 28.53
C GLY A 287 -8.69 8.15 28.29
N THR A 288 -9.54 8.56 27.33
CA THR A 288 -10.76 7.83 26.94
C THR A 288 -10.53 6.82 25.83
N ALA A 289 -9.38 6.85 25.16
CA ALA A 289 -9.04 5.88 24.13
C ALA A 289 -8.90 4.47 24.75
N PRO A 290 -9.36 3.41 24.04
CA PRO A 290 -9.14 2.03 24.48
C PRO A 290 -7.67 1.78 24.77
N LYS A 291 -7.34 1.07 25.85
CA LYS A 291 -5.94 0.81 26.20
C LYS A 291 -5.38 -0.31 25.33
N PRO A 292 -4.12 -0.20 24.88
CA PRO A 292 -3.47 -1.32 24.21
C PRO A 292 -3.39 -2.54 25.14
N LEU A 293 -3.49 -3.74 24.55
CA LEU A 293 -3.31 -4.98 25.29
C LEU A 293 -1.89 -5.06 25.87
N SER A 294 -1.77 -5.68 27.05
CA SER A 294 -0.47 -5.94 27.67
C SER A 294 0.43 -6.74 26.72
N GLY A 295 1.72 -6.39 26.66
CA GLY A 295 2.69 -7.04 25.79
C GLY A 295 2.59 -6.68 24.29
N SER A 296 1.65 -5.81 23.89
CA SER A 296 1.58 -5.32 22.50
C SER A 296 2.76 -4.40 22.12
N GLY A 297 3.44 -3.79 23.09
CA GLY A 297 4.46 -2.77 22.85
C GLY A 297 3.94 -1.51 22.15
N VAL A 298 2.61 -1.35 22.06
CA VAL A 298 1.95 -0.13 21.59
C VAL A 298 1.82 0.83 22.76
N SER A 299 2.15 2.10 22.53
CA SER A 299 2.01 3.18 23.50
C SER A 299 1.09 4.26 22.95
N LEU A 300 0.30 4.89 23.82
CA LEU A 300 -0.51 6.06 23.47
C LEU A 300 0.28 7.31 23.84
N GLN A 301 0.38 8.25 22.91
CA GLN A 301 1.16 9.46 23.09
C GLN A 301 0.40 10.65 22.53
N GLN A 302 0.51 11.78 23.21
CA GLN A 302 0.03 13.06 22.69
C GLN A 302 1.18 13.79 21.98
N ARG A 303 0.85 14.46 20.88
CA ARG A 303 1.73 15.40 20.19
C ARG A 303 1.25 16.79 20.50
N VAL A 304 2.09 17.56 21.17
CA VAL A 304 1.82 18.97 21.47
C VAL A 304 1.90 19.83 20.21
N SER A 305 1.35 21.04 20.27
CA SER A 305 1.45 21.99 19.17
C SER A 305 2.91 22.31 18.85
N GLN A 306 3.27 22.26 17.57
CA GLN A 306 4.62 22.55 17.11
C GLN A 306 4.64 23.03 15.66
N ASP A 307 5.60 23.90 15.35
CA ASP A 307 5.86 24.37 14.00
C ASP A 307 6.81 23.40 13.28
N ARG A 308 6.46 23.00 12.06
CA ARG A 308 7.25 22.08 11.23
C ARG A 308 7.40 22.62 9.82
N ALA A 309 8.61 22.56 9.29
CA ALA A 309 8.83 22.73 7.86
C ALA A 309 8.55 21.42 7.15
N VAL A 310 7.80 21.46 6.04
CA VAL A 310 7.33 20.28 5.32
C VAL A 310 7.67 20.38 3.84
N LEU A 311 8.22 19.28 3.31
CA LEU A 311 8.44 19.06 1.90
C LEU A 311 7.65 17.82 1.44
N MET A 312 6.69 18.02 0.55
CA MET A 312 5.91 16.95 -0.07
C MET A 312 6.68 16.33 -1.24
N PHE A 313 6.53 15.02 -1.43
CA PHE A 313 7.14 14.28 -2.54
C PHE A 313 6.35 13.03 -2.91
N GLY A 314 6.49 12.59 -4.17
CA GLY A 314 5.83 11.39 -4.68
C GLY A 314 6.66 10.12 -4.53
N GLY A 315 6.15 9.01 -5.06
CA GLY A 315 6.91 7.76 -5.13
C GLY A 315 6.96 6.97 -3.82
N TYR A 316 7.95 6.08 -3.71
CA TYR A 316 8.16 5.28 -2.51
C TYR A 316 9.06 6.02 -1.52
N ALA A 317 8.65 6.06 -0.25
CA ALA A 317 9.44 6.59 0.86
C ALA A 317 10.57 5.63 1.29
N SER A 318 11.41 5.22 0.34
CA SER A 318 12.60 4.40 0.64
C SER A 318 13.60 5.19 1.49
N LYS A 319 14.46 4.50 2.25
CA LYS A 319 15.50 5.14 3.08
C LYS A 319 16.34 6.15 2.28
N LYS A 320 16.74 5.79 1.05
CA LYS A 320 17.50 6.65 0.15
C LYS A 320 16.73 7.89 -0.28
N GLU A 321 15.45 7.74 -0.62
CA GLU A 321 14.61 8.86 -1.05
C GLU A 321 14.31 9.80 0.11
N VAL A 322 13.94 9.27 1.28
CA VAL A 322 13.74 10.08 2.51
C VAL A 322 14.99 10.86 2.86
N ALA A 323 16.18 10.24 2.83
CA ALA A 323 17.45 10.92 3.09
C ALA A 323 17.77 12.01 2.06
N LYS A 324 17.39 11.81 0.79
CA LYS A 324 17.51 12.84 -0.26
C LYS A 324 16.60 14.04 0.04
N ARG A 325 15.32 13.80 0.34
CA ARG A 325 14.35 14.87 0.63
C ARG A 325 14.67 15.62 1.93
N LYS A 326 15.15 14.92 2.98
CA LYS A 326 15.68 15.54 4.20
C LYS A 326 16.78 16.56 3.88
N ARG A 327 17.76 16.18 3.05
CA ARG A 327 18.86 17.08 2.66
C ARG A 327 18.36 18.29 1.87
N GLU A 328 17.40 18.11 0.97
CA GLU A 328 16.77 19.21 0.22
C GLU A 328 16.07 20.20 1.17
N LEU A 329 15.27 19.70 2.11
CA LEU A 329 14.55 20.50 3.10
C LEU A 329 15.53 21.26 4.03
N MET A 330 16.56 20.59 4.54
CA MET A 330 17.59 21.22 5.37
C MET A 330 18.37 22.30 4.61
N ALA A 331 18.70 22.07 3.34
CA ALA A 331 19.38 23.07 2.51
C ALA A 331 18.53 24.32 2.31
N ALA A 332 17.21 24.16 2.18
CA ALA A 332 16.29 25.28 2.11
C ALA A 332 16.18 26.04 3.44
N LEU A 333 16.03 25.33 4.57
CA LEU A 333 15.96 25.95 5.90
C LEU A 333 17.22 26.74 6.27
N LYS A 334 18.40 26.29 5.83
CA LYS A 334 19.65 27.05 6.02
C LYS A 334 19.61 28.43 5.36
N LYS A 335 18.91 28.56 4.23
CA LYS A 335 18.75 29.82 3.48
C LYS A 335 17.52 30.64 3.89
N ASP A 336 16.61 30.05 4.66
CA ASP A 336 15.42 30.75 5.16
C ASP A 336 15.83 31.87 6.11
N LYS A 337 15.13 33.01 6.07
CA LYS A 337 15.46 34.19 6.90
C LYS A 337 14.67 34.24 8.21
N GLN A 338 13.54 33.54 8.28
CA GLN A 338 12.57 33.63 9.37
C GLN A 338 12.56 32.38 10.24
N TRP A 339 12.89 31.22 9.67
CA TRP A 339 12.81 29.93 10.35
C TRP A 339 14.16 29.21 10.37
N LYS A 340 14.44 28.50 11.45
CA LYS A 340 15.59 27.59 11.58
C LYS A 340 15.12 26.22 12.04
N ALA A 341 15.80 25.18 11.58
CA ALA A 341 15.63 23.83 12.12
C ALA A 341 16.02 23.83 13.61
N GLU A 342 15.15 23.29 14.45
CA GLU A 342 15.43 23.06 15.86
C GLU A 342 16.31 21.81 16.04
N GLU A 343 16.11 20.82 15.17
CA GLU A 343 16.78 19.52 15.18
C GLU A 343 17.21 19.13 13.76
N ASP A 344 18.26 18.31 13.63
CA ASP A 344 18.66 17.70 12.34
C ASP A 344 18.02 16.32 12.16
N GLU A 345 16.79 16.12 12.63
CA GLU A 345 16.06 14.89 12.40
C GLU A 345 14.72 15.13 11.70
N ALA A 346 14.38 14.20 10.80
CA ALA A 346 13.20 14.31 9.95
C ALA A 346 12.19 13.23 10.27
N THR A 347 10.94 13.66 10.45
CA THR A 347 9.78 12.77 10.49
C THR A 347 9.27 12.55 9.08
N THR A 348 9.07 11.29 8.70
CA THR A 348 8.43 10.93 7.42
C THR A 348 6.94 10.72 7.65
N ALA A 349 6.09 11.22 6.76
CA ALA A 349 4.66 10.97 6.77
C ALA A 349 4.25 10.27 5.46
N GLN A 350 3.58 9.12 5.56
CA GLN A 350 3.12 8.33 4.42
C GLN A 350 1.59 8.29 4.43
N TYR A 351 0.95 8.82 3.38
CA TYR A 351 -0.49 9.04 3.37
C TYR A 351 -1.27 7.85 2.82
N ASN A 352 -0.74 7.24 1.75
CA ASN A 352 -1.47 6.26 0.98
C ASN A 352 -1.17 4.82 1.41
N ASP A 353 -2.14 3.94 1.14
CA ASP A 353 -2.04 2.52 1.46
C ASP A 353 -0.85 1.83 0.76
N PRO A 354 -0.33 0.71 1.27
CA PRO A 354 0.82 -0.01 0.69
C PRO A 354 0.66 -0.42 -0.79
N PHE A 355 -0.56 -0.54 -1.32
CA PHE A 355 -0.83 -0.94 -2.70
C PHE A 355 -1.08 0.25 -3.64
N THR A 356 -0.98 1.49 -3.16
CA THR A 356 -0.99 2.68 -4.03
C THR A 356 0.28 2.73 -4.90
N VAL A 357 0.09 2.96 -6.20
CA VAL A 357 1.16 3.13 -7.20
C VAL A 357 1.96 4.41 -7.00
N PRO A 358 3.27 4.46 -7.32
CA PRO A 358 4.16 5.53 -6.88
C PRO A 358 3.79 6.94 -7.36
N TRP A 359 3.23 7.11 -8.56
CA TRP A 359 2.77 8.40 -9.07
C TRP A 359 1.43 8.87 -8.47
N ARG A 360 0.80 8.06 -7.63
CA ARG A 360 -0.38 8.45 -6.83
C ARG A 360 -0.06 8.57 -5.35
N ARG A 361 1.20 8.38 -4.96
CA ARG A 361 1.62 8.53 -3.57
C ARG A 361 1.91 9.98 -3.24
N LEU A 362 1.44 10.36 -2.05
CA LEU A 362 1.83 11.53 -1.29
C LEU A 362 2.64 11.04 -0.09
N ASN A 363 3.86 11.54 0.02
CA ASN A 363 4.67 11.43 1.22
C ASN A 363 5.19 12.82 1.60
N GLU A 364 5.60 12.95 2.85
CA GLU A 364 6.21 14.17 3.36
C GLU A 364 7.47 13.84 4.16
N VAL A 365 8.47 14.70 4.06
CA VAL A 365 9.49 14.82 5.09
C VAL A 365 9.26 16.13 5.83
N SER A 366 9.34 16.10 7.16
CA SER A 366 9.16 17.29 7.98
C SER A 366 10.22 17.39 9.06
N ILE A 367 10.60 18.62 9.40
CA ILE A 367 11.59 18.94 10.43
C ILE A 367 10.98 19.99 11.36
N LYS A 368 11.19 19.83 12.67
CA LYS A 368 10.74 20.80 13.67
C LYS A 368 11.51 22.11 13.49
N VAL A 369 10.80 23.23 13.52
CA VAL A 369 11.39 24.56 13.31
C VAL A 369 10.96 25.54 14.38
N VAL A 370 11.80 26.54 14.60
CA VAL A 370 11.52 27.70 15.44
C VAL A 370 11.80 28.98 14.67
N PRO A 371 11.15 30.10 15.03
CA PRO A 371 11.54 31.41 14.52
C PRO A 371 13.03 31.70 14.80
N LYS A 372 13.67 32.42 13.88
CA LYS A 372 15.10 32.74 13.97
C LYS A 372 15.43 33.74 15.06
#